data_AF-A0A3G3GJP0-F1
#
_entry.id   AF-A0A3G3GJP0-F1
#
_cell.length_a   1.000
_cell.length_b   1.000
_cell.length_c   1.000
_cell.angle_alpha   90.00
_cell.angle_beta   90.00
_cell.angle_gamma   90.00
#
_symmetry.space_group_name_H-M   'P 1'
#
loop_
_entity.id
_entity.type
_entity.pdbx_description
1 polymer ?
#
loop_
_entity_poly.entity_id
_entity_poly.type
_entity_poly.pdbx_seq_one_letter_code
_entity_poly.pdbx_strand_id
1 'polypeptide(L)'
;MEALETFVEGAYVRLSFDVAGLTVGTSLQGKLLFKGQTYQLFNELNGTILSMSSATNTLVSGTYKFVLLWYNQDTNEPFEEEEYEIIIKPRK
;
A
#
# COMPACT_ATOMS: atom_id res chain seq x y z
N MET A 1 3.80 12.64 1.54
CA MET A 1 3.92 12.04 0.19
C MET A 1 2.51 11.70 -0.25
N GLU A 2 1.97 12.28 -1.32
CA GLU A 2 0.58 11.98 -1.73
C GLU A 2 0.54 10.70 -2.58
N ALA A 3 -0.43 9.82 -2.32
CA ALA A 3 -0.67 8.65 -3.16
C ALA A 3 -1.05 9.13 -4.57
N LEU A 4 -0.22 8.81 -5.56
CA LEU A 4 -0.32 9.38 -6.91
C LEU A 4 -1.65 9.00 -7.58
N GLU A 5 -2.08 7.75 -7.48
CA GLU A 5 -3.33 7.28 -8.09
C GLU A 5 -3.87 6.07 -7.31
N THR A 6 -5.20 5.98 -7.18
CA THR A 6 -5.91 4.79 -6.70
C THR A 6 -6.69 4.19 -7.86
N PHE A 7 -6.21 3.07 -8.40
CA PHE A 7 -6.91 2.33 -9.43
C PHE A 7 -7.60 1.11 -8.82
N VAL A 8 -8.92 0.99 -9.05
CA VAL A 8 -9.75 -0.13 -8.58
C VAL A 8 -10.39 -0.77 -9.81
N GLU A 9 -9.74 -1.79 -10.36
CA GLU A 9 -10.29 -2.61 -11.44
C GLU A 9 -10.18 -4.08 -11.03
N GLY A 10 -11.25 -4.86 -11.13
CA GLY A 10 -11.17 -6.31 -10.90
C GLY A 10 -10.75 -6.76 -9.49
N ALA A 11 -11.17 -6.05 -8.43
CA ALA A 11 -10.96 -6.42 -7.03
C ALA A 11 -9.48 -6.44 -6.57
N TYR A 12 -8.63 -5.61 -7.16
CA TYR A 12 -7.34 -5.24 -6.58
C TYR A 12 -7.21 -3.72 -6.45
N VAL A 13 -6.40 -3.29 -5.48
CA VAL A 13 -5.99 -1.89 -5.29
C VAL A 13 -4.53 -1.79 -5.74
N ARG A 14 -4.19 -0.76 -6.52
CA ARG A 14 -2.81 -0.32 -6.75
C ARG A 14 -2.64 1.08 -6.18
N LEU A 15 -1.63 1.27 -5.35
CA LEU A 15 -1.18 2.55 -4.81
C LEU A 15 0.23 2.82 -5.33
N SER A 16 0.49 4.04 -5.79
CA SER A 16 1.80 4.43 -6.30
C SER A 16 2.36 5.60 -5.51
N PHE A 17 3.64 5.52 -5.15
CA PHE A 17 4.35 6.52 -4.37
C PHE A 17 5.67 6.86 -5.05
N ASP A 18 6.02 8.14 -5.09
CA ASP A 18 7.35 8.57 -5.49
C ASP A 18 8.33 8.39 -4.33
N VAL A 19 9.35 7.57 -4.57
CA VAL A 19 10.39 7.23 -3.59
C VAL A 19 11.74 7.87 -3.92
N ALA A 20 11.79 8.85 -4.83
CA ALA A 20 13.02 9.56 -5.20
C ALA A 20 13.75 10.22 -3.99
N GLY A 21 13.05 10.43 -2.88
CA GLY A 21 13.58 11.01 -1.64
C GLY A 21 13.72 10.04 -0.48
N LEU A 22 13.51 8.72 -0.65
CA LEU A 22 13.69 7.78 0.45
C LEU A 22 15.15 7.74 0.90
N THR A 23 15.37 7.88 2.21
CA THR A 23 16.67 7.71 2.84
C THR A 23 17.21 6.31 2.53
N VAL A 24 18.46 6.22 2.09
CA VAL A 24 19.15 4.95 1.86
C VAL A 24 19.06 4.06 3.11
N GLY A 25 18.76 2.78 2.92
CA GLY A 25 18.52 1.85 4.03
C GLY A 25 17.08 1.83 4.55
N THR A 26 16.15 2.54 3.90
CA THR A 26 14.72 2.50 4.22
C THR A 26 13.99 1.52 3.31
N SER A 27 13.10 0.70 3.88
CA SER A 27 12.12 -0.09 3.13
C SER A 27 10.71 0.33 3.48
N LEU A 28 9.79 0.14 2.53
CA LEU A 28 8.37 0.39 2.73
C LEU A 28 7.60 -0.93 2.65
N GLN A 29 6.58 -1.09 3.50
CA GLN A 29 5.61 -2.18 3.39
C GLN A 29 4.20 -1.63 3.53
N GLY A 30 3.31 -2.06 2.63
CA GLY A 30 1.90 -1.70 2.68
C GLY A 30 1.00 -2.85 3.11
N LYS A 31 -0.03 -2.55 3.89
CA LYS A 31 -1.13 -3.49 4.20
C LYS A 31 -2.48 -2.77 4.17
N LEU A 32 -3.53 -3.50 3.83
CA LEU A 32 -4.92 -3.05 3.98
C LEU A 32 -5.57 -3.77 5.15
N LEU A 33 -6.33 -3.04 5.95
CA LEU A 33 -7.12 -3.56 7.06
C LEU A 33 -8.61 -3.42 6.74
N PHE A 34 -9.36 -4.51 6.91
CA PHE A 34 -10.81 -4.51 6.72
C PHE A 34 -11.48 -5.54 7.61
N LYS A 35 -12.43 -5.09 8.46
CA LYS A 35 -13.20 -5.94 9.38
C LYS A 35 -12.34 -6.94 10.18
N GLY A 36 -11.20 -6.48 10.68
CA GLY A 36 -10.26 -7.31 11.46
C GLY A 36 -9.38 -8.24 10.63
N GLN A 37 -9.46 -8.21 9.30
CA GLN A 37 -8.57 -8.94 8.39
C GLN A 37 -7.46 -8.02 7.86
N THR A 38 -6.28 -8.61 7.65
CA THR A 38 -5.11 -7.93 7.07
C THR A 38 -4.83 -8.50 5.68
N TYR A 39 -4.72 -7.63 4.68
CA TYR A 39 -4.36 -7.95 3.31
C TYR A 39 -3.01 -7.33 3.02
N GLN A 40 -1.98 -8.15 2.88
CA GLN A 40 -0.65 -7.66 2.54
C GLN A 40 -0.62 -7.17 1.09
N LEU A 41 0.09 -6.06 0.86
CA LEU A 41 0.36 -5.56 -0.48
C LEU A 41 1.73 -6.04 -0.95
N PHE A 42 1.84 -6.25 -2.26
CA PHE A 42 3.06 -6.61 -2.95
C PHE A 42 3.69 -5.35 -3.54
N ASN A 43 5.00 -5.22 -3.32
CA ASN A 43 5.76 -4.08 -3.79
C ASN A 43 6.33 -4.37 -5.19
N GLU A 44 6.24 -3.38 -6.07
CA GLU A 44 6.88 -3.35 -7.38
C GLU A 44 7.56 -1.99 -7.55
N LEU A 45 8.88 -1.97 -7.70
CA LEU A 45 9.65 -0.74 -7.90
C LEU A 45 9.96 -0.57 -9.39
N ASN A 46 9.55 0.57 -9.97
CA ASN A 46 9.86 0.93 -11.35
C ASN A 46 10.46 2.35 -11.39
N GLY A 47 11.78 2.43 -11.56
CA GLY A 47 12.51 3.70 -11.43
C GLY A 47 12.40 4.25 -10.00
N THR A 48 11.84 5.45 -9.86
CA THR A 48 11.57 6.09 -8.57
C THR A 48 10.14 5.88 -8.09
N ILE A 49 9.33 5.07 -8.77
CA ILE A 49 7.94 4.83 -8.38
C ILE A 49 7.82 3.46 -7.71
N LEU A 50 7.38 3.46 -6.45
CA LEU A 50 6.96 2.25 -5.75
C LEU A 50 5.45 2.06 -5.94
N SER A 51 5.08 0.99 -6.63
CA SER A 51 3.71 0.49 -6.67
C SER A 51 3.48 -0.57 -5.61
N MET A 52 2.37 -0.48 -4.88
CA MET A 52 1.89 -1.48 -3.95
C MET A 52 0.54 -2.00 -4.43
N SER A 53 0.44 -3.31 -4.64
CA SER A 53 -0.78 -3.95 -5.16
C SER A 53 -1.28 -5.08 -4.28
N SER A 54 -2.59 -5.20 -4.13
CA SER A 54 -3.17 -6.38 -3.48
C SER A 54 -3.16 -7.56 -4.43
N ALA A 55 -3.26 -8.79 -3.90
CA ALA A 55 -3.59 -9.94 -4.74
C ALA A 55 -4.89 -9.68 -5.51
N THR A 56 -4.97 -10.17 -6.75
CA THR A 56 -6.19 -10.09 -7.57
C THR A 56 -7.30 -10.94 -6.95
N ASN A 57 -8.54 -10.40 -6.92
CA ASN A 57 -9.76 -11.07 -6.45
C ASN A 57 -9.90 -11.34 -4.94
N THR A 58 -9.06 -10.76 -4.08
CA THR A 58 -9.19 -10.92 -2.62
C THR A 58 -9.98 -9.82 -1.93
N LEU A 59 -10.20 -8.67 -2.60
CA LEU A 59 -10.84 -7.53 -1.97
C LEU A 59 -12.34 -7.47 -2.29
N VAL A 60 -13.14 -7.26 -1.25
CA VAL A 60 -14.58 -7.00 -1.37
C VAL A 60 -14.84 -5.49 -1.39
N SER A 61 -16.02 -5.06 -1.81
CA SER A 61 -16.39 -3.65 -1.72
C SER A 61 -16.50 -3.21 -0.26
N GLY A 62 -15.98 -2.03 0.07
CA GLY A 62 -16.03 -1.45 1.40
C GLY A 62 -14.95 -0.41 1.64
N THR A 63 -14.93 0.12 2.86
CA THR A 63 -13.92 1.06 3.33
C THR A 63 -12.78 0.30 4.02
N TYR A 64 -11.58 0.42 3.47
CA TYR A 64 -10.34 -0.17 3.96
C TYR A 64 -9.48 0.90 4.61
N LYS A 65 -8.68 0.50 5.60
CA LYS A 65 -7.58 1.32 6.12
C LYS A 65 -6.28 0.83 5.51
N PHE A 66 -5.67 1.63 4.66
CA PHE A 66 -4.31 1.41 4.20
C PHE A 66 -3.34 1.89 5.27
N VAL A 67 -2.35 1.05 5.57
CA VAL A 67 -1.27 1.35 6.49
C VAL A 67 0.02 1.15 5.73
N LEU A 68 0.80 2.22 5.60
CA LEU A 68 2.16 2.20 5.10
C LEU A 68 3.10 2.18 6.31
N LEU A 69 4.14 1.35 6.24
CA LEU A 69 5.11 1.18 7.30
C LEU A 69 6.52 1.36 6.73
N TRP A 70 7.33 2.15 7.43
CA TRP A 70 8.72 2.43 7.10
C TRP A 70 9.60 1.64 8.03
N TYR A 71 10.50 0.86 7.45
CA TYR A 71 11.45 0.03 8.18
C TYR A 71 12.86 0.45 7.88
N ASN A 72 13.69 0.36 8.92
CA ASN A 72 15.13 0.30 8.73
C ASN A 72 15.49 -1.10 8.17
N GLN A 73 16.20 -1.16 7.05
CA GLN A 73 16.60 -2.43 6.42
C GLN A 73 17.53 -3.27 7.30
N ASP A 74 18.36 -2.63 8.11
CA ASP A 74 19.38 -3.31 8.91
C ASP A 74 18.78 -3.93 10.18
N THR A 75 17.84 -3.23 10.83
CA THR A 75 17.22 -3.70 12.08
C THR A 75 15.87 -4.36 11.87
N ASN A 76 15.24 -4.15 10.70
CA ASN A 76 13.87 -4.55 10.39
C ASN A 76 12.84 -4.00 11.40
N GLU A 77 13.18 -2.89 12.06
CA GLU A 77 12.28 -2.20 13.00
C GLU A 77 11.50 -1.11 12.28
N PRO A 78 10.17 -1.03 12.48
CA PRO A 78 9.38 0.07 11.96
C PRO A 78 9.68 1.35 12.74
N PHE A 79 9.88 2.47 12.04
CA PHE A 79 10.13 3.77 12.68
C PHE A 79 9.10 4.84 12.32
N GLU A 80 8.30 4.61 11.27
CA GLU A 80 7.23 5.52 10.84
C GLU A 80 6.06 4.69 10.30
N GLU A 81 4.84 5.20 10.52
CA GLU A 81 3.58 4.61 10.05
C GLU A 81 2.68 5.74 9.56
N GLU A 82 2.07 5.56 8.39
CA GLU A 82 1.06 6.46 7.83
C GLU A 82 -0.19 5.66 7.48
N GLU A 83 -1.35 6.25 7.75
CA GLU A 83 -2.63 5.60 7.52
C GLU A 83 -3.50 6.43 6.58
N TYR A 84 -4.14 5.73 5.64
CA TYR A 84 -5.03 6.32 4.64
C TYR A 84 -6.33 5.54 4.54
N GLU A 85 -7.45 6.22 4.36
CA GLU A 85 -8.72 5.56 4.08
C GLU A 85 -8.88 5.32 2.57
N ILE A 86 -9.25 4.10 2.18
CA ILE A 86 -9.47 3.72 0.78
C ILE A 86 -10.87 3.12 0.65
N ILE A 87 -11.64 3.60 -0.33
CA ILE A 87 -12.99 3.11 -0.59
C ILE A 87 -13.01 2.29 -1.88
N ILE A 88 -13.27 0.99 -1.75
CA ILE A 88 -13.46 0.07 -2.88
C ILE A 88 -14.95 -0.01 -3.19
N LYS A 89 -15.35 0.47 -4.38
CA LYS A 89 -16.75 0.43 -4.83
C LYS A 89 -17.10 -0.93 -5.43
N PRO A 90 -18.35 -1.41 -5.25
CA PRO A 90 -18.80 -2.63 -5.90
C PRO A 90 -18.84 -2.48 -7.43
N ARG A 91 -18.53 -3.56 -8.14
CA ARG A 91 -18.68 -3.64 -9.60
C ARG A 91 -20.19 -3.64 -9.92
N LYS A 92 -20.65 -2.67 -10.72
CA LYS A 92 -22.02 -2.65 -11.25
C LYS A 92 -22.14 -3.58 -12.45
#